data_AF-A0A7Y5LZW8-F1
#
_entry.id   AF-A0A7Y5LZW8-F1
#
_cell.length_a   1.000
_cell.length_b   1.000
_cell.length_c   1.000
_cell.angle_alpha   90.00
_cell.angle_beta   90.00
_cell.angle_gamma   90.00
#
_symmetry.space_group_name_H-M   'P 1'
#
loop_
_entity.id
_entity.type
_entity.pdbx_description
1 polymer ?
#
loop_
_entity_poly.entity_id
_entity_poly.type
_entity_poly.pdbx_seq_one_letter_code
_entity_poly.pdbx_strand_id
1 'polypeptide(L)'
;LVDTLPAGSLAVSAGGNAYHYHGGRYYAARAGGYAVVAPPIGCRIPLLPPGSTRHWWRNRWYWYHGGCYYNYWDDTDDYEVVEAPVGAIVDELPEGAEKVVVDGKTYWKVGDTWYRPVYSMGGELKYEVVKL
;
A
#
# COMPACT_ATOMS: atom_id res chain seq x y z
N LEU A 1 -11.09 13.99 -8.92
CA LEU A 1 -9.90 14.86 -9.09
C LEU A 1 -9.90 15.84 -7.93
N VAL A 2 -8.73 16.31 -7.52
CA VAL A 2 -8.57 17.46 -6.63
C VAL A 2 -7.94 18.60 -7.42
N ASP A 3 -8.50 19.80 -7.32
CA ASP A 3 -8.05 20.96 -8.10
C ASP A 3 -6.69 21.45 -7.61
N THR A 4 -6.45 21.35 -6.30
CA THR A 4 -5.19 21.71 -5.65
C THR A 4 -4.74 20.59 -4.72
N LEU A 5 -3.43 20.41 -4.61
CA LEU A 5 -2.84 19.49 -3.65
C LEU A 5 -3.04 20.00 -2.20
N PRO A 6 -3.16 19.10 -1.22
CA PRO A 6 -3.08 19.48 0.18
C PRO A 6 -1.79 20.24 0.50
N ALA A 7 -1.87 21.22 1.41
CA ALA A 7 -0.71 21.96 1.87
C ALA A 7 0.33 21.01 2.48
N GLY A 8 1.61 21.20 2.15
CA GLY A 8 2.68 20.30 2.61
C GLY A 8 2.84 19.01 1.79
N SER A 9 2.17 18.88 0.64
CA SER A 9 2.41 17.76 -0.27
C SER A 9 3.87 17.70 -0.73
N LEU A 10 4.47 16.52 -0.64
CA LEU A 10 5.85 16.26 -1.04
C LEU A 10 5.90 15.85 -2.51
N ALA A 11 6.78 16.46 -3.31
CA ALA A 11 7.09 15.97 -4.64
C ALA A 11 7.93 14.69 -4.55
N VAL A 12 7.47 13.63 -5.19
CA VAL A 12 8.12 12.31 -5.20
C VAL A 12 8.13 11.75 -6.61
N SER A 13 8.94 10.73 -6.86
CA SER A 13 9.01 10.11 -8.19
C SER A 13 9.14 8.60 -8.09
N ALA A 14 8.64 7.90 -9.10
CA ALA A 14 8.77 6.45 -9.25
C ALA A 14 8.82 6.10 -10.74
N GLY A 15 9.80 5.28 -11.13
CA GLY A 15 9.97 4.84 -12.52
C GLY A 15 10.08 5.99 -13.54
N GLY A 16 10.67 7.13 -13.14
CA GLY A 16 10.80 8.32 -13.99
C GLY A 16 9.54 9.20 -14.08
N ASN A 17 8.44 8.81 -13.43
CA ASN A 17 7.21 9.60 -13.38
C ASN A 17 7.13 10.43 -12.10
N ALA A 18 6.60 11.66 -12.22
CA ALA A 18 6.41 12.57 -11.11
C ALA A 18 5.05 12.35 -10.43
N TYR A 19 5.06 12.37 -9.10
CA TYR A 19 3.89 12.26 -8.24
C TYR A 19 4.01 13.26 -7.08
N HIS A 20 2.91 13.39 -6.34
CA HIS A 20 2.89 14.06 -5.05
C HIS A 20 2.39 13.12 -3.98
N TYR A 21 2.93 13.25 -2.78
CA TYR A 21 2.54 12.45 -1.62
C TYR A 21 2.04 13.36 -0.50
N HIS A 22 0.94 12.96 0.14
CA HIS A 22 0.45 13.61 1.34
C HIS A 22 -0.35 12.64 2.21
N GLY A 23 0.15 12.38 3.43
CA GLY A 23 -0.57 11.64 4.47
C GLY A 23 -1.06 10.25 4.05
N GLY A 24 -0.23 9.49 3.35
CA GLY A 24 -0.58 8.13 2.87
C GLY A 24 -1.23 8.08 1.49
N ARG A 25 -1.59 9.22 0.90
CA ARG A 25 -2.17 9.30 -0.45
C ARG A 25 -1.16 9.79 -1.47
N TYR A 26 -1.26 9.24 -2.68
CA TYR A 26 -0.43 9.60 -3.82
C TYR A 26 -1.27 10.27 -4.89
N TYR A 27 -0.69 11.26 -5.56
CA TYR A 27 -1.39 12.10 -6.52
C TYR A 27 -0.56 12.18 -7.81
N ALA A 28 -1.22 11.95 -8.95
CA ALA A 28 -0.63 12.15 -10.27
C ALA A 28 -1.30 13.35 -10.95
N ALA A 29 -0.51 14.18 -11.64
CA ALA A 29 -1.04 15.28 -12.42
C ALA A 29 -1.93 14.76 -13.56
N ARG A 30 -3.05 15.43 -13.79
CA ARG A 30 -4.00 15.18 -14.89
C ARG A 30 -4.48 16.51 -15.46
N ALA A 31 -5.09 16.49 -16.64
CA ALA A 31 -5.74 17.68 -17.19
C ALA A 31 -6.78 18.20 -16.18
N GLY A 32 -6.59 19.42 -15.69
CA GLY A 32 -7.49 20.07 -14.74
C GLY A 32 -7.22 19.81 -13.25
N GLY A 33 -6.11 19.15 -12.87
CA GLY A 33 -5.73 19.01 -11.46
C GLY A 33 -4.94 17.74 -11.16
N TYR A 34 -5.28 17.08 -10.06
CA TYR A 34 -4.58 15.89 -9.58
C TYR A 34 -5.55 14.73 -9.31
N ALA A 35 -5.17 13.53 -9.73
CA ALA A 35 -5.89 12.30 -9.41
C ALA A 35 -5.21 11.59 -8.25
N VAL A 36 -5.99 11.13 -7.28
CA VAL A 36 -5.51 10.14 -6.29
C VAL A 36 -5.23 8.85 -7.06
N VAL A 37 -4.04 8.28 -6.87
CA VAL A 37 -3.59 7.05 -7.51
C VAL A 37 -3.15 6.04 -6.47
N ALA A 38 -3.07 4.78 -6.88
CA ALA A 38 -2.43 3.75 -6.06
C ALA A 38 -0.97 4.16 -5.75
N PRO A 39 -0.44 3.76 -4.58
CA PRO A 39 0.96 3.99 -4.24
C PRO A 39 1.90 3.49 -5.35
N PRO A 40 2.72 4.35 -5.96
CA PRO A 40 3.61 3.94 -7.03
C PRO A 40 4.76 3.10 -6.48
N ILE A 41 4.92 1.86 -6.98
CA ILE A 41 6.03 0.99 -6.59
C ILE A 41 7.38 1.66 -6.90
N GLY A 42 8.32 1.60 -5.95
CA GLY A 42 9.64 2.25 -6.02
C GLY A 42 9.63 3.72 -5.62
N CYS A 43 8.46 4.30 -5.29
CA CYS A 43 8.40 5.65 -4.76
C CYS A 43 9.01 5.69 -3.36
N ARG A 44 9.88 6.67 -3.08
CA ARG A 44 10.45 6.89 -1.74
C ARG A 44 9.81 8.06 -1.01
N ILE A 45 9.58 7.90 0.29
CA ILE A 45 9.07 8.93 1.20
C ILE A 45 9.92 8.97 2.47
N PRO A 46 10.23 10.15 3.03
CA PRO A 46 11.06 10.27 4.23
C PRO A 46 10.29 9.94 5.52
N LEU A 47 8.96 10.00 5.48
CA LEU A 47 8.12 9.81 6.66
C LEU A 47 6.86 9.02 6.33
N LEU A 48 6.66 7.93 7.05
CA LEU A 48 5.45 7.13 6.98
C LEU A 48 4.25 7.89 7.53
N PRO A 49 3.03 7.59 7.05
CA PRO A 49 1.81 8.13 7.64
C PRO A 49 1.69 7.76 9.13
N PRO A 50 1.07 8.61 9.97
CA PRO A 50 0.71 8.24 11.33
C PRO A 50 -0.11 6.94 11.39
N GLY A 51 0.15 6.10 12.38
CA GLY A 51 -0.52 4.80 12.53
C GLY A 51 0.02 3.68 11.64
N SER A 52 1.15 3.90 10.95
CA SER A 52 1.83 2.82 10.23
C SER A 52 2.33 1.73 11.18
N THR A 53 2.18 0.47 10.78
CA THR A 53 2.57 -0.71 11.56
C THR A 53 3.78 -1.40 10.95
N ARG A 54 4.50 -2.18 11.75
CA ARG A 54 5.67 -2.95 11.31
C ARG A 54 5.37 -4.44 11.37
N HIS A 55 5.65 -5.16 10.28
CA HIS A 55 5.37 -6.57 10.11
C HIS A 55 6.67 -7.33 9.82
N TRP A 56 6.94 -8.39 10.57
CA TRP A 56 8.06 -9.28 10.28
C TRP A 56 7.62 -10.36 9.30
N TRP A 57 8.29 -10.46 8.15
CA TRP A 57 7.98 -11.47 7.16
C TRP A 57 9.24 -11.92 6.42
N ARG A 58 9.42 -13.26 6.31
CA ARG A 58 10.55 -13.90 5.62
C ARG A 58 11.91 -13.23 5.89
N ASN A 59 12.21 -13.04 7.17
CA ASN A 59 13.47 -12.47 7.66
C ASN A 59 13.71 -10.99 7.28
N ARG A 60 12.64 -10.22 7.06
CA ARG A 60 12.70 -8.78 6.81
C ARG A 60 11.55 -8.06 7.52
N TRP A 61 11.82 -6.85 8.00
CA TRP A 61 10.78 -5.93 8.45
C TRP A 61 10.17 -5.20 7.25
N TYR A 62 8.84 -5.23 7.17
CA TYR A 62 8.06 -4.38 6.28
C TYR A 62 7.28 -3.39 7.11
N TRP A 63 7.18 -2.16 6.63
CA TRP A 63 6.23 -1.20 7.17
C TRP A 63 4.94 -1.25 6.35
N TYR A 64 3.81 -0.97 6.99
CA TYR A 64 2.49 -1.08 6.36
C TYR A 64 1.61 0.10 6.74
N HIS A 65 0.90 0.63 5.75
CA HIS A 65 -0.15 1.62 5.97
C HIS A 65 -1.21 1.55 4.87
N GLY A 66 -2.48 1.33 5.25
CA GLY A 66 -3.63 1.48 4.35
C GLY A 66 -3.53 0.67 3.04
N GLY A 67 -2.94 -0.53 3.08
CA GLY A 67 -2.71 -1.38 1.89
C GLY A 67 -1.37 -1.21 1.20
N CYS A 68 -0.59 -0.21 1.59
CA CYS A 68 0.75 0.03 1.06
C CYS A 68 1.81 -0.60 1.95
N TYR A 69 2.76 -1.31 1.35
CA TYR A 69 3.93 -1.85 2.03
C TYR A 69 5.17 -1.01 1.71
N TYR A 70 6.08 -0.91 2.68
CA TYR A 70 7.31 -0.17 2.52
C TYR A 70 8.52 -0.95 3.05
N ASN A 71 9.64 -0.85 2.34
CA ASN A 71 10.97 -1.16 2.88
C ASN A 71 11.60 0.11 3.44
N TYR A 72 12.32 -0.02 4.55
CA TYR A 72 13.16 1.04 5.09
C TYR A 72 14.58 0.93 4.50
N TRP A 73 15.16 2.06 4.13
CA TRP A 73 16.52 2.20 3.61
C TRP A 73 17.36 2.96 4.64
N ASP A 74 18.23 2.24 5.36
CA ASP A 74 19.05 2.79 6.44
C ASP A 74 20.06 3.86 5.98
N ASP A 75 20.53 3.77 4.73
CA ASP A 75 21.53 4.67 4.15
C ASP A 75 20.96 6.05 3.80
N THR A 76 19.67 6.11 3.46
CA THR A 76 18.95 7.33 3.09
C THR A 76 17.93 7.79 4.13
N ASP A 77 17.68 6.98 5.16
CA ASP A 77 16.63 7.19 6.17
C ASP A 77 15.25 7.45 5.54
N ASP A 78 14.89 6.64 4.54
CA ASP A 78 13.63 6.76 3.82
C ASP A 78 12.93 5.41 3.61
N TYR A 79 11.68 5.49 3.15
CA TYR A 79 10.80 4.34 2.99
C TYR A 79 10.38 4.23 1.53
N GLU A 80 10.63 3.07 0.93
CA GLU A 80 10.28 2.78 -0.45
C GLU A 80 9.01 1.95 -0.51
N VAL A 81 8.03 2.40 -1.31
CA VAL A 81 6.83 1.63 -1.65
C VAL A 81 7.22 0.36 -2.39
N VAL A 82 6.77 -0.79 -1.88
CA VAL A 82 7.04 -2.10 -2.47
C VAL A 82 5.76 -2.89 -2.72
N GLU A 83 5.85 -3.92 -3.57
CA GLU A 83 4.76 -4.86 -3.75
C GLU A 83 4.38 -5.51 -2.43
N ALA A 84 3.09 -5.82 -2.29
CA ALA A 84 2.59 -6.52 -1.12
C ALA A 84 3.28 -7.90 -0.99
N PRO A 85 3.97 -8.19 0.11
CA PRO A 85 4.69 -9.43 0.25
C PRO A 85 3.71 -10.61 0.37
N VAL A 86 3.80 -11.57 -0.55
CA VAL A 86 2.99 -12.79 -0.52
C VAL A 86 3.16 -13.51 0.83
N GLY A 87 2.03 -13.83 1.45
CA GLY A 87 1.89 -14.45 2.76
C GLY A 87 1.82 -13.46 3.93
N ALA A 88 1.98 -12.16 3.70
CA ALA A 88 1.76 -11.18 4.74
C ALA A 88 0.28 -11.15 5.18
N ILE A 89 0.07 -10.94 6.48
CA ILE A 89 -1.26 -10.93 7.09
C ILE A 89 -1.59 -9.52 7.55
N VAL A 90 -2.79 -9.05 7.20
CA VAL A 90 -3.38 -7.80 7.65
C VAL A 90 -4.66 -8.07 8.42
N ASP A 91 -4.94 -7.25 9.43
CA ASP A 91 -6.14 -7.38 10.26
C ASP A 91 -7.39 -6.92 9.49
N GLU A 92 -7.24 -5.88 8.66
CA GLU A 92 -8.32 -5.33 7.82
C GLU A 92 -7.89 -5.24 6.36
N LEU A 93 -8.86 -5.40 5.46
CA LEU A 93 -8.64 -5.17 4.04
C LEU A 93 -8.38 -3.69 3.77
N PRO A 94 -7.52 -3.36 2.79
CA PRO A 94 -7.32 -1.98 2.40
C PRO A 94 -8.60 -1.33 1.85
N GLU A 95 -8.65 -0.01 1.90
CA GLU A 95 -9.74 0.76 1.28
C GLU A 95 -9.86 0.41 -0.21
N GLY A 96 -11.09 0.23 -0.69
CA GLY A 96 -11.36 -0.11 -2.08
C GLY A 96 -11.14 -1.58 -2.44
N ALA A 97 -10.99 -2.48 -1.47
CA ALA A 97 -10.93 -3.91 -1.72
C ALA A 97 -12.22 -4.45 -2.37
N GLU A 98 -12.07 -5.04 -3.56
CA GLU A 98 -13.17 -5.63 -4.31
C GLU A 98 -13.27 -7.13 -4.05
N LYS A 99 -14.47 -7.63 -3.72
CA LYS A 99 -14.71 -9.06 -3.57
C LYS A 99 -14.80 -9.72 -4.95
N VAL A 100 -14.00 -10.74 -5.17
CA VAL A 100 -13.92 -11.49 -6.44
C VAL A 100 -14.07 -12.99 -6.17
N VAL A 101 -14.81 -13.69 -7.03
CA VAL A 101 -14.95 -15.15 -6.96
C VAL A 101 -14.18 -15.79 -8.11
N VAL A 102 -13.20 -16.64 -7.77
CA VAL A 102 -12.37 -17.39 -8.72
C VAL A 102 -12.50 -18.87 -8.41
N ASP A 103 -12.95 -19.67 -9.38
CA ASP A 103 -13.18 -21.11 -9.23
C ASP A 103 -14.00 -21.50 -7.99
N GLY A 104 -15.04 -20.71 -7.69
CA GLY A 104 -15.92 -20.91 -6.52
C GLY A 104 -15.32 -20.50 -5.17
N LYS A 105 -14.08 -20.01 -5.13
CA LYS A 105 -13.43 -19.45 -3.93
C LYS A 105 -13.53 -17.94 -3.91
N THR A 106 -13.75 -17.36 -2.73
CA THR A 106 -13.82 -15.91 -2.54
C THR A 106 -12.45 -15.34 -2.21
N TYR A 107 -12.09 -14.26 -2.91
CA TYR A 107 -10.91 -13.44 -2.70
C TYR A 107 -11.29 -11.96 -2.64
N TRP A 108 -10.35 -11.13 -2.20
CA TRP A 108 -10.43 -9.68 -2.30
C TRP A 108 -9.24 -9.14 -3.09
N LYS A 109 -9.45 -8.09 -3.89
CA LYS A 109 -8.40 -7.50 -4.73
C LYS A 109 -8.31 -5.99 -4.52
N VAL A 110 -7.09 -5.47 -4.43
CA VAL A 110 -6.77 -4.04 -4.49
C VAL A 110 -5.61 -3.85 -5.46
N GLY A 111 -5.83 -3.12 -6.55
CA GLY A 111 -4.84 -3.03 -7.62
C GLY A 111 -4.49 -4.41 -8.16
N ASP A 112 -3.23 -4.83 -8.02
CA ASP A 112 -2.75 -6.17 -8.40
C ASP A 112 -2.57 -7.13 -7.22
N THR A 113 -2.83 -6.67 -6.00
CA THR A 113 -2.71 -7.47 -4.78
C THR A 113 -3.99 -8.24 -4.51
N TRP A 114 -3.85 -9.54 -4.24
CA TRP A 114 -4.94 -10.43 -3.87
C TRP A 114 -4.86 -10.85 -2.42
N TYR A 115 -6.02 -11.01 -1.81
CA TYR A 115 -6.18 -11.39 -0.40
C TYR A 115 -7.14 -12.57 -0.29
N ARG A 116 -6.83 -13.49 0.64
CA ARG A 116 -7.77 -14.54 1.07
C ARG A 116 -8.04 -14.41 2.57
N PRO A 117 -9.22 -14.83 3.05
CA PRO A 117 -9.51 -14.84 4.48
C PRO A 117 -8.72 -15.98 5.16
N VAL A 118 -8.16 -15.69 6.32
CA VAL A 118 -7.51 -16.65 7.21
C VAL A 118 -7.95 -16.38 8.65
N TYR A 119 -7.89 -17.41 9.50
CA TYR A 119 -8.22 -17.24 10.92
C TYR A 119 -6.96 -17.38 11.77
N SER A 120 -6.77 -16.47 12.72
CA SER A 120 -5.70 -16.57 13.71
C SER A 120 -5.95 -17.77 14.64
N MET A 121 -4.96 -18.14 15.46
CA MET A 121 -5.17 -19.21 16.47
C MET A 121 -6.30 -18.87 17.46
N GLY A 122 -6.58 -17.58 17.69
CA GLY A 122 -7.69 -17.10 18.52
C GLY A 122 -9.04 -17.03 17.80
N GLY A 123 -9.11 -17.43 16.53
CA GLY A 123 -10.35 -17.38 15.74
C GLY A 123 -10.68 -16.01 15.14
N GLU A 124 -9.76 -15.03 15.22
CA GLU A 124 -9.96 -13.73 14.59
C GLU A 124 -9.79 -13.85 13.08
N LEU A 125 -10.72 -13.28 12.31
CA LEU A 125 -10.60 -13.17 10.86
C LEU A 125 -9.50 -12.17 10.52
N LYS A 126 -8.57 -12.59 9.66
CA LYS A 126 -7.50 -11.79 9.07
C LYS A 126 -7.44 -12.06 7.57
N TYR A 127 -6.59 -11.32 6.87
CA TYR A 127 -6.43 -11.46 5.43
C TYR A 127 -4.98 -11.68 5.06
N GLU A 128 -4.71 -12.74 4.30
CA GLU A 128 -3.38 -13.09 3.81
C GLU A 128 -3.22 -12.67 2.36
N VAL A 129 -2.10 -12.00 2.04
CA VAL A 129 -1.70 -11.67 0.67
C VAL A 129 -1.36 -12.96 -0.08
N VAL A 130 -1.97 -13.18 -1.24
CA VAL A 130 -1.78 -14.37 -2.07
C VAL A 130 -1.48 -14.01 -3.52
N LYS A 131 -0.96 -14.98 -4.25
CA LYS A 131 -0.86 -14.93 -5.71
C LYS A 131 -1.87 -15.91 -6.30
N LEU A 132 -2.62 -15.47 -7.30
CA LEU A 132 -3.50 -16.31 -8.10
C LEU A 132 -2.78 -16.82 -9.36
#